data_AF-A0A8H4Y2T8-F1
#
_entry.id   AF-A0A8H4Y2T8-F1
#
_cell.length_a   1.000
_cell.length_b   1.000
_cell.length_c   1.000
_cell.angle_alpha   90.00
_cell.angle_beta   90.00
_cell.angle_gamma   90.00
#
_symmetry.space_group_name_H-M   'P 1'
#
loop_
_entity.id
_entity.type
_entity.pdbx_description
1 polymer ?
#
loop_
_entity_poly.entity_id
_entity_poly.type
_entity_poly.pdbx_seq_one_letter_code
_entity_poly.pdbx_strand_id
1 'polypeptide(L)'
;MTSVSLSKHDINILEKIKDPESNPYAGIVIDSSLPRDPNITDAGVYERIVEKEREIIRSIQNLEAQLKDLGAGETKAVAEKGYQQSLSAVEDMISEYPNYASARNNRVQILRRLYGDAMFLSDSSDNSMPLIRNPDQVERRKAATTALGDIEASIALLSPPSPTTPISPQVARTLSMAHTQRAALYLKTARLLQRRSLDIGQDLQESKWERLDFEEAASRDLALGGRYGNPIAKGLAVSVNPTAKLCGQIVREAMKKEYGPSFDRCGNCSIFNGEEHPPADTMKFLKTGRVALITRGRYAGKKVVIIQPVDNGNKPHPFGHALVAGIERYPSKITRRMSKTRQEKRNKIKPFIKVINYNHLMPTRYTLELEGLKGAVSNDTFKEVSQREDAKKTVKKVLEERYTSGKNRWFFTPLTVVMDTCASGIPANP
;
A
#
# COMPACT_ATOMS: atom_id res chain seq x y z
N MET A 1 8.45 -28.14 23.79
CA MET A 1 7.79 -27.05 23.06
C MET A 1 8.33 -25.76 23.64
N THR A 2 9.17 -25.03 22.92
CA THR A 2 9.67 -23.72 23.34
C THR A 2 8.55 -22.70 23.11
N SER A 3 7.85 -22.31 24.18
CA SER A 3 6.88 -21.22 24.13
C SER A 3 7.64 -19.90 23.95
N VAL A 4 7.55 -19.30 22.77
CA VAL A 4 8.01 -17.93 22.55
C VAL A 4 7.01 -17.01 23.24
N SER A 5 7.40 -16.35 24.34
CA SER A 5 6.57 -15.32 24.95
C SER A 5 6.67 -14.04 24.12
N LEU A 6 5.63 -13.75 23.38
CA LEU A 6 5.50 -12.50 22.64
C LEU A 6 5.37 -11.34 23.64
N SER A 7 6.06 -10.23 23.38
CA SER A 7 5.93 -9.03 24.23
C SER A 7 4.52 -8.44 24.10
N LYS A 8 4.11 -7.60 25.07
CA LYS A 8 2.82 -6.87 24.96
C LYS A 8 2.75 -6.04 23.67
N HIS A 9 3.88 -5.56 23.16
CA HIS A 9 3.96 -4.85 21.88
C HIS A 9 3.66 -5.78 20.70
N ASP A 10 4.21 -6.99 20.70
CA ASP A 10 4.01 -7.98 19.63
C ASP A 10 2.55 -8.49 19.58
N ILE A 11 1.91 -8.66 20.75
CA ILE A 11 0.51 -9.03 20.85
C ILE A 11 -0.38 -7.93 20.24
N ASN A 12 -0.09 -6.67 20.56
CA ASN A 12 -0.84 -5.52 20.05
C ASN A 12 -0.66 -5.34 18.53
N ILE A 13 0.53 -5.66 17.99
CA ILE A 13 0.78 -5.70 16.53
C ILE A 13 -0.02 -6.83 15.85
N LEU A 14 -0.07 -8.02 16.47
CA LEU A 14 -0.79 -9.17 15.91
C LEU A 14 -2.31 -8.99 15.93
N GLU A 15 -2.85 -8.29 16.93
CA GLU A 15 -4.27 -7.90 16.96
C GLU A 15 -4.61 -6.92 15.82
N LYS A 16 -3.73 -5.94 15.56
CA LYS A 16 -3.87 -5.02 14.40
C LYS A 16 -3.80 -5.71 13.04
N ILE A 17 -3.18 -6.89 12.95
CA ILE A 17 -3.17 -7.73 11.73
C ILE A 17 -4.53 -8.43 11.52
N LYS A 18 -5.27 -8.70 12.59
CA LYS A 18 -6.60 -9.32 12.54
C LYS A 18 -7.74 -8.31 12.41
N ASP A 19 -7.47 -7.03 12.64
CA ASP A 19 -8.48 -5.97 12.57
C ASP A 19 -8.91 -5.70 11.11
N PRO A 20 -10.16 -6.01 10.73
CA PRO A 20 -10.69 -5.73 9.39
C PRO A 20 -10.78 -4.23 9.09
N GLU A 21 -10.77 -3.35 10.10
CA GLU A 21 -10.80 -1.89 9.91
C GLU A 21 -9.45 -1.31 9.47
N SER A 22 -8.35 -2.01 9.76
CA SER A 22 -7.00 -1.62 9.39
C SER A 22 -6.64 -1.90 7.93
N ASN A 23 -7.56 -2.46 7.13
CA ASN A 23 -7.36 -2.73 5.71
C ASN A 23 -7.86 -1.57 4.81
N PRO A 24 -6.98 -0.72 4.25
CA PRO A 24 -7.38 0.38 3.35
C PRO A 24 -7.95 -0.10 2.01
N TYR A 25 -7.95 -1.40 1.74
CA TYR A 25 -8.53 -2.03 0.54
C TYR A 25 -9.88 -2.70 0.80
N ALA A 26 -10.37 -2.70 2.05
CA ALA A 26 -11.72 -3.18 2.35
C ALA A 26 -12.75 -2.23 1.73
N GLY A 27 -13.55 -2.74 0.79
CA GLY A 27 -14.55 -1.93 0.09
C GLY A 27 -15.68 -1.48 1.01
N ILE A 28 -16.15 -0.25 0.82
CA ILE A 28 -17.36 0.28 1.45
C ILE A 28 -18.54 0.06 0.49
N VAL A 29 -19.71 -0.21 1.06
CA VAL A 29 -20.96 -0.29 0.29
C VAL A 29 -21.40 1.13 -0.05
N ILE A 30 -21.25 1.53 -1.32
CA ILE A 30 -21.69 2.83 -1.81
C ILE A 30 -23.06 2.66 -2.48
N ASP A 31 -24.04 3.45 -2.07
CA ASP A 31 -25.38 3.46 -2.64
C ASP A 31 -25.73 4.85 -3.16
N SER A 32 -25.85 4.97 -4.48
CA SER A 32 -26.17 6.22 -5.17
C SER A 32 -27.64 6.63 -5.05
N SER A 33 -28.51 5.75 -4.55
CA SER A 33 -29.94 6.06 -4.31
C SER A 33 -30.16 6.82 -3.00
N LEU A 34 -29.17 6.81 -2.09
CA LEU A 34 -29.23 7.52 -0.83
C LEU A 34 -29.16 9.04 -1.02
N PRO A 35 -29.74 9.82 -0.08
CA PRO A 35 -29.58 11.28 -0.06
C PRO A 35 -28.11 11.69 -0.11
N ARG A 36 -27.84 12.81 -0.79
CA ARG A 36 -26.48 13.35 -0.91
C ARG A 36 -25.90 13.74 0.46
N ASP A 37 -26.73 14.23 1.36
CA ASP A 37 -26.38 14.54 2.74
C ASP A 37 -27.44 13.96 3.71
N PRO A 38 -27.03 13.32 4.82
CA PRO A 38 -27.95 12.71 5.77
C PRO A 38 -28.64 13.73 6.70
N ASN A 39 -28.05 14.92 6.89
CA ASN A 39 -28.52 15.94 7.82
C ASN A 39 -29.36 17.03 7.13
N ILE A 40 -29.17 17.23 5.83
CA ILE A 40 -29.92 18.20 5.01
C ILE A 40 -30.78 17.44 4.00
N THR A 41 -32.01 17.14 4.39
CA THR A 41 -32.94 16.31 3.61
C THR A 41 -33.75 17.12 2.59
N ASP A 42 -33.92 18.43 2.79
CA ASP A 42 -34.60 19.31 1.84
C ASP A 42 -33.70 19.58 0.62
N ALA A 43 -34.14 19.10 -0.55
CA ALA A 43 -33.42 19.25 -1.81
C ALA A 43 -33.21 20.71 -2.24
N GLY A 44 -34.18 21.59 -1.99
CA GLY A 44 -34.10 23.01 -2.37
C GLY A 44 -33.17 23.82 -1.47
N VAL A 45 -33.12 23.46 -0.18
CA VAL A 45 -32.10 24.01 0.74
C VAL A 45 -30.72 23.47 0.37
N TYR A 46 -30.60 22.16 0.14
CA TYR A 46 -29.32 21.53 -0.21
C TYR A 46 -28.71 22.13 -1.49
N GLU A 47 -29.48 22.30 -2.56
CA GLU A 47 -28.96 22.90 -3.80
C GLU A 47 -28.52 24.35 -3.61
N ARG A 48 -29.22 25.14 -2.79
CA ARG A 48 -28.79 26.52 -2.46
C ARG A 48 -27.46 26.53 -1.71
N ILE A 49 -27.27 25.62 -0.77
CA ILE A 49 -26.01 25.50 -0.02
C ILE A 49 -24.86 25.07 -0.94
N VAL A 50 -25.10 24.07 -1.79
CA VAL A 50 -24.10 23.58 -2.74
C VAL A 50 -23.72 24.66 -3.75
N GLU A 51 -24.65 25.50 -4.20
CA GLU A 51 -24.32 26.58 -5.11
C GLU A 51 -23.46 27.65 -4.43
N LYS A 52 -23.80 28.07 -3.20
CA LYS A 52 -22.93 28.94 -2.39
C LYS A 52 -21.54 28.32 -2.18
N GLU A 53 -21.47 27.01 -1.90
CA GLU A 53 -20.20 26.29 -1.73
C GLU A 53 -19.35 26.33 -3.01
N ARG A 54 -19.98 26.09 -4.18
CA ARG A 54 -19.30 26.13 -5.48
C ARG A 54 -18.76 27.51 -5.81
N GLU A 55 -19.46 28.58 -5.47
CA GLU A 55 -19.00 29.95 -5.67
C GLU A 55 -17.71 30.22 -4.88
N ILE A 56 -17.68 29.83 -3.61
CA ILE A 56 -16.49 29.96 -2.76
C ILE A 56 -15.32 29.14 -3.33
N ILE A 57 -15.57 27.88 -3.70
CA ILE A 57 -14.52 27.00 -4.26
C ILE A 57 -13.99 27.57 -5.59
N ARG A 58 -14.86 28.10 -6.45
CA ARG A 58 -14.44 28.73 -7.72
C ARG A 58 -13.56 29.96 -7.47
N SER A 59 -13.90 30.77 -6.47
CA SER A 59 -13.05 31.89 -6.04
C SER A 59 -11.65 31.42 -5.63
N ILE A 60 -11.57 30.39 -4.78
CA ILE A 60 -10.30 29.80 -4.33
C ILE A 60 -9.49 29.24 -5.50
N GLN A 61 -10.12 28.53 -6.43
CA GLN A 61 -9.46 27.99 -7.62
C GLN A 61 -8.85 29.09 -8.50
N ASN A 62 -9.57 30.21 -8.67
CA ASN A 62 -9.07 31.36 -9.42
C ASN A 62 -7.85 32.00 -8.74
N LEU A 63 -7.87 32.13 -7.40
CA LEU A 63 -6.73 32.63 -6.63
C LEU A 63 -5.49 31.72 -6.78
N GLU A 64 -5.67 30.40 -6.73
CA GLU A 64 -4.58 29.44 -6.93
C GLU A 64 -4.03 29.43 -8.36
N ALA A 65 -4.87 29.67 -9.37
CA ALA A 65 -4.41 29.84 -10.74
C ALA A 65 -3.52 31.08 -10.87
N GLN A 66 -3.97 32.23 -10.34
CA GLN A 66 -3.19 33.47 -10.35
C GLN A 66 -1.85 33.35 -9.60
N LEU A 67 -1.83 32.61 -8.49
CA LEU A 67 -0.61 32.34 -7.71
C LEU A 67 0.44 31.51 -8.45
N LYS A 68 0.03 30.68 -9.43
CA LYS A 68 0.97 29.87 -10.23
C LYS A 68 1.62 30.68 -11.35
N ASP A 69 0.92 31.68 -11.87
CA ASP A 69 1.32 32.43 -13.07
C ASP A 69 2.13 33.70 -12.77
N LEU A 70 2.06 34.26 -11.55
CA LEU A 70 2.68 35.54 -11.18
C LEU A 70 3.68 35.43 -10.02
N GLY A 71 4.77 36.21 -10.10
CA GLY A 71 5.87 36.23 -9.13
C GLY A 71 5.46 36.58 -7.68
N ALA A 72 6.26 36.09 -6.73
CA ALA A 72 5.87 35.72 -5.36
C ALA A 72 5.56 36.84 -4.33
N GLY A 73 5.43 38.10 -4.72
CA GLY A 73 5.29 39.25 -3.81
C GLY A 73 3.85 39.73 -3.65
N GLU A 74 3.39 40.59 -4.56
CA GLU A 74 2.04 41.19 -4.54
C GLU A 74 0.93 40.14 -4.69
N THR A 75 1.14 39.11 -5.51
CA THR A 75 0.17 38.03 -5.72
C THR A 75 -0.13 37.26 -4.43
N LYS A 76 0.83 37.17 -3.50
CA LYS A 76 0.59 36.52 -2.20
C LYS A 76 -0.33 37.34 -1.30
N ALA A 77 -0.19 38.66 -1.27
CA ALA A 77 -1.05 39.52 -0.46
C ALA A 77 -2.50 39.53 -0.99
N VAL A 78 -2.66 39.55 -2.31
CA VAL A 78 -3.98 39.42 -2.96
C VAL A 78 -4.61 38.06 -2.63
N ALA A 79 -3.82 36.98 -2.73
CA ALA A 79 -4.30 35.64 -2.38
C ALA A 79 -4.66 35.52 -0.90
N GLU A 80 -3.84 36.04 0.01
CA GLU A 80 -4.11 36.04 1.46
C GLU A 80 -5.45 36.69 1.76
N LYS A 81 -5.70 37.89 1.21
CA LYS A 81 -6.98 38.59 1.37
C LYS A 81 -8.16 37.79 0.78
N GLY A 82 -7.98 37.20 -0.41
CA GLY A 82 -9.03 36.38 -1.03
C GLY A 82 -9.35 35.11 -0.24
N TYR A 83 -8.34 34.48 0.37
CA TYR A 83 -8.53 33.34 1.26
C TYR A 83 -9.20 33.74 2.59
N GLN A 84 -8.88 34.90 3.16
CA GLN A 84 -9.57 35.44 4.34
C GLN A 84 -11.05 35.75 4.06
N GLN A 85 -11.36 36.31 2.88
CA GLN A 85 -12.75 36.52 2.45
C GLN A 85 -13.49 35.19 2.28
N SER A 86 -12.84 34.20 1.68
CA SER A 86 -13.40 32.85 1.52
C SER A 86 -13.61 32.17 2.87
N LEU A 87 -12.71 32.38 3.83
CA LEU A 87 -12.84 31.89 5.20
C LEU A 87 -14.08 32.47 5.87
N SER A 88 -14.28 33.79 5.81
CA SER A 88 -15.47 34.47 6.36
C SER A 88 -16.75 33.92 5.74
N ALA A 89 -16.79 33.75 4.41
CA ALA A 89 -17.97 33.22 3.73
C ALA A 89 -18.31 31.78 4.15
N VAL A 90 -17.29 30.95 4.41
CA VAL A 90 -17.49 29.60 4.94
C VAL A 90 -17.92 29.63 6.41
N GLU A 91 -17.41 30.56 7.22
CA GLU A 91 -17.83 30.74 8.62
C GLU A 91 -19.30 31.15 8.73
N ASP A 92 -19.75 32.06 7.86
CA ASP A 92 -21.15 32.44 7.75
C ASP A 92 -22.02 31.24 7.35
N MET A 93 -21.56 30.44 6.38
CA MET A 93 -22.25 29.21 5.96
C MET A 93 -22.35 28.16 7.07
N ILE A 94 -21.28 27.95 7.85
CA ILE A 94 -21.28 27.02 8.99
C ILE A 94 -22.21 27.52 10.09
N SER A 95 -22.29 28.85 10.29
CA SER A 95 -23.19 29.45 11.27
C SER A 95 -24.65 29.28 10.86
N GLU A 96 -24.96 29.40 9.56
CA GLU A 96 -26.30 29.18 9.00
C GLU A 96 -26.68 27.68 8.98
N TYR A 97 -25.71 26.79 8.68
CA TYR A 97 -25.91 25.35 8.54
C TYR A 97 -24.87 24.53 9.32
N PRO A 98 -25.01 24.41 10.66
CA PRO A 98 -23.98 23.82 11.53
C PRO A 98 -23.73 22.32 11.29
N ASN A 99 -24.72 21.60 10.73
CA ASN A 99 -24.65 20.17 10.44
C ASN A 99 -24.13 19.86 9.03
N TYR A 100 -23.75 20.88 8.25
CA TYR A 100 -23.21 20.68 6.89
C TYR A 100 -21.70 20.39 6.94
N ALA A 101 -21.33 19.11 6.88
CA ALA A 101 -19.95 18.67 7.04
C ALA A 101 -19.01 19.11 5.91
N SER A 102 -19.52 19.31 4.68
CA SER A 102 -18.67 19.72 3.54
C SER A 102 -18.04 21.12 3.75
N ALA A 103 -18.82 22.07 4.27
CA ALA A 103 -18.32 23.41 4.58
C ALA A 103 -17.20 23.40 5.63
N ARG A 104 -17.30 22.54 6.66
CA ARG A 104 -16.26 22.34 7.67
C ARG A 104 -14.96 21.83 7.06
N ASN A 105 -15.03 20.84 6.17
CA ASN A 105 -13.85 20.35 5.43
C ASN A 105 -13.21 21.44 4.55
N ASN A 106 -14.03 22.31 3.95
CA ASN A 106 -13.52 23.44 3.18
C ASN A 106 -12.83 24.47 4.08
N ARG A 107 -13.39 24.77 5.26
CA ARG A 107 -12.76 25.64 6.26
C ARG A 107 -11.39 25.11 6.67
N VAL A 108 -11.29 23.82 6.96
CA VAL A 108 -10.01 23.13 7.26
C VAL A 108 -9.02 23.29 6.11
N GLN A 109 -9.45 23.10 4.87
CA GLN A 109 -8.58 23.25 3.70
C GLN A 109 -8.04 24.68 3.56
N ILE A 110 -8.88 25.68 3.81
CA ILE A 110 -8.50 27.11 3.81
C ILE A 110 -7.49 27.38 4.93
N LEU A 111 -7.75 26.92 6.16
CA LEU A 111 -6.85 27.09 7.30
C LEU A 111 -5.48 26.44 7.05
N ARG A 112 -5.46 25.23 6.48
CA ARG A 112 -4.22 24.55 6.09
C ARG A 112 -3.44 25.33 5.03
N ARG A 113 -4.12 26.02 4.13
CA ARG A 113 -3.45 26.85 3.11
C ARG A 113 -2.91 28.17 3.69
N LEU A 114 -3.65 28.79 4.60
CA LEU A 114 -3.29 30.05 5.26
C LEU A 114 -2.13 29.87 6.24
N TYR A 115 -2.24 28.89 7.15
CA TYR A 115 -1.32 28.69 8.28
C TYR A 115 -0.33 27.53 8.09
N GLY A 116 -0.54 26.69 7.06
CA GLY A 116 0.31 25.54 6.77
C GLY A 116 -0.02 24.29 7.58
N ASP A 117 0.54 23.16 7.17
CA ASP A 117 0.30 21.85 7.82
C ASP A 117 1.06 21.66 9.14
N ALA A 118 2.01 22.55 9.45
CA ALA A 118 2.78 22.55 10.70
C ALA A 118 2.10 23.36 11.82
N MET A 119 0.80 23.66 11.69
CA MET A 119 0.07 24.55 12.62
C MET A 119 0.02 24.08 14.09
N PHE A 120 0.35 22.81 14.37
CA PHE A 120 0.41 22.28 15.75
C PHE A 120 1.76 22.47 16.44
N LEU A 121 2.73 23.08 15.77
CA LEU A 121 4.11 23.20 16.25
C LEU A 121 4.47 24.66 16.51
N SER A 122 5.40 24.88 17.44
CA SER A 122 5.84 26.22 17.85
C SER A 122 6.48 27.05 16.74
N ASP A 123 7.14 26.45 15.76
CA ASP A 123 7.87 27.14 14.69
C ASP A 123 7.26 26.90 13.29
N SER A 124 7.08 27.98 12.52
CA SER A 124 6.54 28.01 11.15
C SER A 124 7.59 27.78 10.05
N SER A 125 8.87 27.62 10.39
CA SER A 125 10.01 27.53 9.45
C SER A 125 10.05 26.22 8.63
N ASP A 126 9.02 25.93 7.85
CA ASP A 126 8.92 24.70 7.06
C ASP A 126 8.59 24.97 5.59
N ASN A 127 9.03 24.06 4.73
CA ASN A 127 8.90 24.11 3.27
C ASN A 127 7.45 24.02 2.76
N SER A 128 6.45 23.81 3.65
CA SER A 128 5.03 23.86 3.31
C SER A 128 4.56 25.31 3.27
N MET A 129 5.07 26.10 2.33
CA MET A 129 4.86 27.55 2.18
C MET A 129 3.44 28.01 2.54
N PRO A 130 3.19 28.46 3.79
CA PRO A 130 1.90 29.03 4.15
C PRO A 130 1.73 30.37 3.42
N LEU A 131 0.47 30.80 3.21
CA LEU A 131 0.23 32.15 2.68
C LEU A 131 0.66 33.21 3.69
N ILE A 132 0.33 32.99 4.97
CA ILE A 132 0.77 33.83 6.09
C ILE A 132 2.14 33.32 6.54
N ARG A 133 3.22 34.08 6.26
CA ARG A 133 4.59 33.63 6.53
C ARG A 133 4.90 33.49 8.02
N ASN A 134 4.47 34.48 8.81
CA ASN A 134 4.69 34.57 10.25
C ASN A 134 3.35 34.85 10.94
N PRO A 135 2.45 33.86 11.04
CA PRO A 135 1.20 34.05 11.75
C PRO A 135 1.48 34.28 13.23
N ASP A 136 0.63 35.09 13.87
CA ASP A 136 0.69 35.23 15.33
C ASP A 136 0.45 33.87 15.99
N GLN A 137 1.13 33.63 17.11
CA GLN A 137 1.08 32.36 17.81
C GLN A 137 -0.34 32.04 18.30
N VAL A 138 -1.08 33.06 18.74
CA VAL A 138 -2.46 32.91 19.22
C VAL A 138 -3.40 32.58 18.07
N GLU A 139 -3.27 33.28 16.94
CA GLU A 139 -4.07 33.03 15.74
C GLU A 139 -3.84 31.62 15.18
N ARG A 140 -2.58 31.17 15.13
CA ARG A 140 -2.23 29.81 14.69
C ARG A 140 -2.82 28.76 15.62
N ARG A 141 -2.73 28.95 16.94
CA ARG A 141 -3.32 28.02 17.93
C ARG A 141 -4.85 27.96 17.80
N LYS A 142 -5.49 29.11 17.56
CA LYS A 142 -6.93 29.19 17.28
C LYS A 142 -7.29 28.43 16.00
N ALA A 143 -6.54 28.66 14.91
CA ALA A 143 -6.73 27.96 13.65
C ALA A 143 -6.57 26.44 13.79
N ALA A 144 -5.57 25.98 14.53
CA ALA A 144 -5.36 24.57 14.85
C ALA A 144 -6.55 23.96 15.60
N THR A 145 -7.05 24.65 16.62
CA THR A 145 -8.20 24.21 17.43
C THR A 145 -9.47 24.14 16.57
N THR A 146 -9.73 25.17 15.75
CA THR A 146 -10.86 25.20 14.82
C THR A 146 -10.76 24.06 13.79
N ALA A 147 -9.58 23.84 13.21
CA ALA A 147 -9.39 22.80 12.20
C ALA A 147 -9.63 21.40 12.77
N LEU A 148 -9.11 21.08 13.97
CA LEU A 148 -9.37 19.79 14.61
C LEU A 148 -10.85 19.61 14.95
N GLY A 149 -11.47 20.62 15.58
CA GLY A 149 -12.89 20.56 15.92
C GLY A 149 -13.79 20.40 14.71
N ASP A 150 -13.46 21.01 13.57
CA ASP A 150 -14.21 20.83 12.33
C ASP A 150 -14.08 19.45 11.72
N ILE A 151 -12.87 18.89 11.70
CA ILE A 151 -12.67 17.54 11.18
C ILE A 151 -13.40 16.53 12.06
N GLU A 152 -13.29 16.66 13.39
CA GLU A 152 -14.00 15.80 14.34
C GLU A 152 -15.52 15.91 14.16
N ALA A 153 -16.05 17.13 14.03
CA ALA A 153 -17.47 17.33 13.76
C ALA A 153 -17.90 16.71 12.43
N SER A 154 -17.13 16.91 11.35
CA SER A 154 -17.40 16.30 10.04
C SER A 154 -17.42 14.77 10.11
N ILE A 155 -16.47 14.17 10.81
CA ILE A 155 -16.40 12.72 10.99
C ILE A 155 -17.60 12.26 11.83
N ALA A 156 -17.92 12.93 12.94
CA ALA A 156 -19.03 12.56 13.81
C ALA A 156 -20.39 12.65 13.10
N LEU A 157 -20.60 13.68 12.27
CA LEU A 157 -21.84 13.90 11.53
C LEU A 157 -22.10 12.89 10.42
N LEU A 158 -21.04 12.30 9.85
CA LEU A 158 -21.13 11.48 8.64
C LEU A 158 -20.74 10.02 8.83
N SER A 159 -20.05 9.67 9.92
CA SER A 159 -19.61 8.30 10.16
C SER A 159 -20.81 7.36 10.28
N PRO A 160 -20.83 6.25 9.52
CA PRO A 160 -21.89 5.28 9.64
C PRO A 160 -21.82 4.56 10.99
N PRO A 161 -22.96 4.11 11.55
CA PRO A 161 -23.00 3.39 12.83
C PRO A 161 -22.35 2.00 12.76
N SER A 162 -22.26 1.42 11.56
CA SER A 162 -21.57 0.15 11.31
C SER A 162 -20.69 0.25 10.06
N PRO A 163 -19.53 -0.44 10.03
CA PRO A 163 -18.65 -0.48 8.85
C PRO A 163 -19.28 -1.09 7.59
N THR A 164 -20.42 -1.76 7.72
CA THR A 164 -21.18 -2.38 6.61
C THR A 164 -22.36 -1.54 6.13
N THR A 165 -22.71 -0.47 6.84
CA THR A 165 -23.84 0.39 6.47
C THR A 165 -23.56 1.09 5.15
N PRO A 166 -24.49 1.04 4.18
CA PRO A 166 -24.34 1.78 2.93
C PRO A 166 -24.29 3.29 3.16
N ILE A 167 -23.42 3.97 2.42
CA ILE A 167 -23.30 5.45 2.45
C ILE A 167 -23.38 6.02 1.04
N SER A 168 -23.81 7.29 0.95
CA SER A 168 -23.88 7.97 -0.35
C SER A 168 -22.49 8.30 -0.89
N PRO A 169 -22.31 8.43 -2.21
CA PRO A 169 -21.03 8.80 -2.82
C PRO A 169 -20.47 10.14 -2.30
N GLN A 170 -21.36 11.10 -2.01
CA GLN A 170 -20.97 12.41 -1.50
C GLN A 170 -20.46 12.31 -0.06
N VAL A 171 -21.16 11.56 0.80
CA VAL A 171 -20.73 11.28 2.18
C VAL A 171 -19.37 10.58 2.21
N ALA A 172 -19.19 9.56 1.36
CA ALA A 172 -17.91 8.85 1.24
C ALA A 172 -16.77 9.81 0.84
N ARG A 173 -17.02 10.73 -0.11
CA ARG A 173 -16.03 11.74 -0.52
C ARG A 173 -15.68 12.69 0.62
N THR A 174 -16.67 13.18 1.36
CA THR A 174 -16.46 14.10 2.48
C THR A 174 -15.68 13.43 3.62
N LEU A 175 -16.03 12.20 4.00
CA LEU A 175 -15.29 11.41 5.00
C LEU A 175 -13.85 11.10 4.55
N SER A 176 -13.68 10.70 3.29
CA SER A 176 -12.39 10.50 2.65
C SER A 176 -11.48 11.73 2.79
N MET A 177 -12.03 12.93 2.53
CA MET A 177 -11.28 14.18 2.68
C MET A 177 -10.98 14.51 4.15
N ALA A 178 -11.96 14.40 5.04
CA ALA A 178 -11.80 14.71 6.47
C ALA A 178 -10.67 13.89 7.11
N HIS A 179 -10.72 12.55 6.96
CA HIS A 179 -9.66 11.67 7.46
C HIS A 179 -8.30 11.97 6.82
N THR A 180 -8.25 12.22 5.51
CA THR A 180 -6.99 12.52 4.81
C THR A 180 -6.38 13.85 5.28
N GLN A 181 -7.20 14.87 5.54
CA GLN A 181 -6.76 16.15 6.07
C GLN A 181 -6.20 16.01 7.49
N ARG A 182 -6.90 15.30 8.38
CA ARG A 182 -6.43 15.04 9.76
C ARG A 182 -5.13 14.24 9.78
N ALA A 183 -5.07 13.19 8.97
CA ALA A 183 -3.84 12.42 8.75
C ALA A 183 -2.66 13.28 8.30
N ALA A 184 -2.88 14.23 7.38
CA ALA A 184 -1.81 15.11 6.90
C ALA A 184 -1.24 15.97 8.02
N LEU A 185 -2.10 16.57 8.86
CA LEU A 185 -1.71 17.36 10.03
C LEU A 185 -0.94 16.52 11.05
N TYR A 186 -1.47 15.35 11.41
CA TYR A 186 -0.81 14.44 12.36
C TYR A 186 0.53 13.91 11.84
N LEU A 187 0.59 13.47 10.58
CA LEU A 187 1.83 12.95 9.99
C LEU A 187 2.90 14.05 9.90
N LYS A 188 2.50 15.28 9.55
CA LYS A 188 3.40 16.42 9.49
C LYS A 188 3.95 16.75 10.88
N THR A 189 3.07 16.78 11.88
CA THR A 189 3.40 17.01 13.29
C THR A 189 4.39 15.95 13.78
N ALA A 190 4.08 14.66 13.63
CA ALA A 190 4.94 13.54 14.03
C ALA A 190 6.36 13.61 13.44
N ARG A 191 6.47 14.00 12.16
CA ARG A 191 7.77 14.13 11.47
C ARG A 191 8.65 15.22 12.08
N LEU A 192 8.06 16.33 12.51
CA LEU A 192 8.78 17.51 12.98
C LEU A 192 8.92 17.58 14.50
N LEU A 193 8.10 16.84 15.25
CA LEU A 193 8.10 16.82 16.71
C LEU A 193 9.42 16.32 17.32
N GLN A 194 10.29 15.67 16.53
CA GLN A 194 11.65 15.33 16.97
C GLN A 194 12.53 16.56 17.25
N ARG A 195 12.23 17.70 16.61
CA ARG A 195 13.06 18.92 16.65
C ARG A 195 12.30 20.14 17.14
N ARG A 196 10.98 20.03 17.34
CA ARG A 196 10.06 21.13 17.67
C ARG A 196 9.15 20.72 18.82
N SER A 197 8.56 21.70 19.47
CA SER A 197 7.55 21.49 20.52
C SER A 197 6.13 21.70 19.99
N LEU A 198 5.16 21.06 20.65
CA LEU A 198 3.74 21.30 20.38
C LEU A 198 3.33 22.70 20.84
N ASP A 199 2.41 23.28 20.09
CA ASP A 199 1.79 24.57 20.38
C ASP A 199 0.30 24.55 20.00
N ILE A 200 -0.46 23.79 20.78
CA ILE A 200 -1.91 23.59 20.61
C ILE A 200 -2.65 23.90 21.92
N GLY A 201 -3.99 24.01 21.85
CA GLY A 201 -4.83 24.19 23.04
C GLY A 201 -4.61 23.06 24.06
N GLN A 202 -4.49 23.41 25.34
CA GLN A 202 -4.25 22.44 26.42
C GLN A 202 -5.48 21.57 26.73
N ASP A 203 -6.64 22.00 26.25
CA ASP A 203 -7.93 21.32 26.33
C ASP A 203 -8.05 20.16 25.33
N LEU A 204 -7.27 20.17 24.25
CA LEU A 204 -7.26 19.11 23.23
C LEU A 204 -6.53 17.86 23.73
N GLN A 205 -7.00 16.68 23.29
CA GLN A 205 -6.37 15.41 23.66
C GLN A 205 -4.95 15.30 23.10
N GLU A 206 -4.74 15.86 21.91
CA GLU A 206 -3.47 15.92 21.21
C GLU A 206 -2.38 16.67 21.98
N SER A 207 -2.75 17.52 22.95
CA SER A 207 -1.78 18.26 23.78
C SER A 207 -0.88 17.35 24.61
N LYS A 208 -1.35 16.13 24.88
CA LYS A 208 -0.64 15.09 25.65
C LYS A 208 0.03 14.05 24.78
N TRP A 209 -0.11 14.14 23.46
CA TRP A 209 0.36 13.12 22.54
C TRP A 209 1.86 13.24 22.31
N GLU A 210 2.52 12.09 22.30
CA GLU A 210 3.89 11.97 21.85
C GLU A 210 3.94 11.74 20.34
N ARG A 211 5.16 11.76 19.79
CA ARG A 211 5.37 11.49 18.36
C ARG A 211 4.70 10.19 17.90
N LEU A 212 4.79 9.13 18.71
CA LEU A 212 4.25 7.82 18.36
C LEU A 212 2.72 7.87 18.23
N ASP A 213 2.05 8.61 19.13
CA ASP A 213 0.60 8.76 19.13
C ASP A 213 0.13 9.47 17.85
N PHE A 214 0.83 10.54 17.43
CA PHE A 214 0.56 11.19 16.15
C PHE A 214 0.81 10.28 14.95
N GLU A 215 1.88 9.47 14.94
CA GLU A 215 2.11 8.49 13.86
C GLU A 215 0.99 7.45 13.79
N GLU A 216 0.53 6.96 14.95
CA GLU A 216 -0.52 5.96 15.03
C GLU A 216 -1.87 6.53 14.60
N ALA A 217 -2.24 7.71 15.09
CA ALA A 217 -3.45 8.41 14.69
C ALA A 217 -3.45 8.72 13.18
N ALA A 218 -2.33 9.21 12.65
CA ALA A 218 -2.17 9.41 11.21
C ALA A 218 -2.33 8.11 10.41
N SER A 219 -1.79 7.00 10.90
CA SER A 219 -1.94 5.69 10.26
C SER A 219 -3.39 5.23 10.21
N ARG A 220 -4.14 5.39 11.30
CA ARG A 220 -5.58 5.04 11.35
C ARG A 220 -6.39 5.90 10.38
N ASP A 221 -6.15 7.22 10.36
CA ASP A 221 -6.85 8.13 9.46
C ASP A 221 -6.51 7.89 7.99
N LEU A 222 -5.25 7.57 7.66
CA LEU A 222 -4.89 7.22 6.28
C LEU A 222 -5.55 5.90 5.83
N ALA A 223 -5.70 4.93 6.74
CA ALA A 223 -6.42 3.71 6.44
C ALA A 223 -7.90 3.98 6.14
N LEU A 224 -8.57 4.76 6.99
CA LEU A 224 -9.96 5.17 6.79
C LEU A 224 -10.15 6.03 5.53
N GLY A 225 -9.29 7.02 5.31
CA GLY A 225 -9.29 7.83 4.10
C GLY A 225 -9.13 6.98 2.83
N GLY A 226 -8.24 5.99 2.86
CA GLY A 226 -8.06 5.02 1.78
C GLY A 226 -9.30 4.15 1.56
N ARG A 227 -9.94 3.70 2.64
CA ARG A 227 -11.17 2.90 2.64
C ARG A 227 -12.35 3.65 2.02
N TYR A 228 -12.50 4.94 2.33
CA TYR A 228 -13.49 5.84 1.71
C TYR A 228 -13.12 6.27 0.28
N GLY A 229 -12.00 5.81 -0.27
CA GLY A 229 -11.65 5.95 -1.68
C GLY A 229 -10.65 7.07 -2.00
N ASN A 230 -9.95 7.64 -1.00
CA ASN A 230 -8.88 8.60 -1.28
C ASN A 230 -7.62 7.90 -1.84
N PRO A 231 -7.17 8.21 -3.07
CA PRO A 231 -5.99 7.58 -3.64
C PRO A 231 -4.69 8.02 -2.94
N ILE A 232 -4.63 9.27 -2.48
CA ILE A 232 -3.47 9.81 -1.77
C ILE A 232 -3.34 9.12 -0.41
N ALA A 233 -4.44 9.01 0.33
CA ALA A 233 -4.42 8.33 1.62
C ALA A 233 -4.06 6.85 1.47
N LYS A 234 -4.61 6.16 0.46
CA LYS A 234 -4.28 4.76 0.18
C LYS A 234 -2.80 4.54 -0.13
N GLY A 235 -2.18 5.44 -0.89
CA GLY A 235 -0.73 5.40 -1.15
C GLY A 235 0.11 5.65 0.11
N LEU A 236 -0.28 6.65 0.90
CA LEU A 236 0.43 7.01 2.12
C LEU A 236 0.24 6.00 3.26
N ALA A 237 -0.93 5.34 3.36
CA ALA A 237 -1.27 4.36 4.38
C ALA A 237 -0.24 3.22 4.46
N VAL A 238 0.26 2.75 3.32
CA VAL A 238 1.30 1.70 3.26
C VAL A 238 2.61 2.17 3.89
N SER A 239 2.96 3.45 3.74
CA SER A 239 4.23 4.00 4.23
C SER A 239 4.26 4.27 5.73
N VAL A 240 3.09 4.50 6.35
CA VAL A 240 2.95 4.79 7.78
C VAL A 240 2.53 3.58 8.60
N ASN A 241 2.10 2.50 7.94
CA ASN A 241 1.67 1.28 8.62
C ASN A 241 2.86 0.63 9.36
N PRO A 242 2.78 0.47 10.70
CA PRO A 242 3.85 -0.14 11.50
C PRO A 242 4.24 -1.53 11.02
N THR A 243 3.26 -2.34 10.60
CA THR A 243 3.47 -3.68 10.05
C THR A 243 4.21 -3.63 8.73
N ALA A 244 3.85 -2.71 7.83
CA ALA A 244 4.56 -2.54 6.55
C ALA A 244 6.00 -2.06 6.78
N LYS A 245 6.22 -1.18 7.76
CA LYS A 245 7.54 -0.69 8.17
C LYS A 245 8.39 -1.81 8.77
N LEU A 246 7.82 -2.64 9.63
CA LEU A 246 8.48 -3.80 10.26
C LEU A 246 8.76 -4.90 9.25
N CYS A 247 7.82 -5.25 8.38
CA CYS A 247 8.05 -6.15 7.24
C CYS A 247 9.17 -5.61 6.34
N GLY A 248 9.17 -4.30 6.05
CA GLY A 248 10.22 -3.64 5.30
C GLY A 248 11.58 -3.67 6.00
N GLN A 249 11.62 -3.52 7.32
CA GLN A 249 12.83 -3.63 8.14
C GLN A 249 13.36 -5.06 8.20
N ILE A 250 12.50 -6.05 8.43
CA ILE A 250 12.86 -7.48 8.42
C ILE A 250 13.39 -7.88 7.05
N VAL A 251 12.73 -7.46 5.97
CA VAL A 251 13.20 -7.73 4.60
C VAL A 251 14.55 -7.04 4.36
N ARG A 252 14.71 -5.78 4.79
CA ARG A 252 15.97 -5.03 4.68
C ARG A 252 17.11 -5.67 5.48
N GLU A 253 16.84 -6.14 6.68
CA GLU A 253 17.80 -6.84 7.53
C GLU A 253 18.17 -8.21 6.95
N ALA A 254 17.19 -8.97 6.46
CA ALA A 254 17.43 -10.22 5.75
C ALA A 254 18.26 -10.00 4.48
N MET A 255 17.99 -8.92 3.73
CA MET A 255 18.81 -8.53 2.58
C MET A 255 20.22 -8.11 3.00
N LYS A 256 20.37 -7.33 4.06
CA LYS A 256 21.68 -6.93 4.60
C LYS A 256 22.51 -8.14 5.06
N LYS A 257 21.87 -9.16 5.63
CA LYS A 257 22.51 -10.40 6.07
C LYS A 257 22.96 -11.29 4.90
N GLU A 258 22.21 -11.31 3.81
CA GLU A 258 22.52 -12.11 2.62
C GLU A 258 23.49 -11.39 1.65
N TYR A 259 23.48 -10.05 1.60
CA TYR A 259 24.23 -9.25 0.62
C TYR A 259 25.31 -8.35 1.23
N GLY A 260 25.46 -8.34 2.56
CA GLY A 260 26.48 -7.57 3.28
C GLY A 260 26.10 -6.10 3.56
N PRO A 261 26.93 -5.37 4.33
CA PRO A 261 26.63 -4.02 4.82
C PRO A 261 26.54 -2.94 3.74
N SER A 262 26.92 -3.23 2.49
CA SER A 262 26.84 -2.31 1.35
C SER A 262 25.41 -1.95 0.93
N PHE A 263 24.40 -2.68 1.41
CA PHE A 263 22.98 -2.47 1.07
C PHE A 263 22.42 -1.11 1.54
N ASP A 264 22.91 -0.57 2.66
CA ASP A 264 22.33 0.64 3.28
C ASP A 264 22.74 1.95 2.59
N ARG A 265 23.73 1.93 1.68
CA ARG A 265 24.24 3.16 1.05
C ARG A 265 23.31 3.80 0.02
N CYS A 266 22.20 3.15 -0.32
CA CYS A 266 21.24 3.67 -1.30
C CYS A 266 19.97 4.27 -0.66
N GLY A 267 19.94 4.44 0.67
CA GLY A 267 18.74 4.92 1.39
C GLY A 267 18.61 6.44 1.53
N ASN A 268 19.71 7.19 1.38
CA ASN A 268 19.72 8.65 1.44
C ASN A 268 20.49 9.19 0.23
N CYS A 269 19.77 9.48 -0.86
CA CYS A 269 20.30 10.36 -1.90
C CYS A 269 20.32 11.80 -1.37
N SER A 270 21.40 12.16 -0.71
CA SER A 270 21.97 13.50 -0.81
C SER A 270 23.23 13.37 -1.66
N ILE A 271 23.19 14.04 -2.82
CA ILE A 271 24.30 14.37 -3.71
C ILE A 271 25.65 14.33 -2.98
N PHE A 272 26.62 13.54 -3.45
CA PHE A 272 28.03 13.94 -3.65
C PHE A 272 28.90 12.75 -4.16
N ASN A 273 29.69 13.07 -5.18
CA ASN A 273 30.92 12.40 -5.66
C ASN A 273 30.84 11.03 -6.35
N GLY A 274 30.62 11.06 -7.68
CA GLY A 274 31.72 10.84 -8.63
C GLY A 274 32.52 9.53 -8.61
N GLU A 275 31.95 8.40 -8.20
CA GLU A 275 32.53 7.07 -8.46
C GLU A 275 31.61 6.25 -9.37
N GLU A 276 32.18 5.66 -10.42
CA GLU A 276 31.47 4.81 -11.38
C GLU A 276 30.75 3.66 -10.67
N HIS A 277 29.43 3.66 -10.75
CA HIS A 277 28.60 2.58 -10.23
C HIS A 277 28.92 1.27 -10.97
N PRO A 278 29.10 0.13 -10.27
CA PRO A 278 29.14 -1.17 -10.93
C PRO A 278 27.81 -1.38 -11.68
N PRO A 279 27.81 -2.00 -12.88
CA PRO A 279 26.63 -2.10 -13.72
C PRO A 279 25.48 -2.75 -12.96
N ALA A 280 24.28 -2.20 -13.14
CA ALA A 280 23.01 -2.57 -12.48
C ALA A 280 22.59 -4.04 -12.64
N ASP A 281 23.38 -4.85 -13.33
CA ASP A 281 23.15 -6.28 -13.57
C ASP A 281 23.48 -7.17 -12.35
N THR A 282 24.16 -6.62 -11.35
CA THR A 282 24.51 -7.35 -10.12
C THR A 282 23.34 -7.51 -9.14
N MET A 283 22.27 -6.73 -9.26
CA MET A 283 21.18 -6.62 -8.26
C MET A 283 19.83 -7.29 -8.63
N LYS A 284 19.77 -8.15 -9.64
CA LYS A 284 18.49 -8.81 -10.03
C LYS A 284 18.30 -10.17 -9.35
N PHE A 285 17.20 -10.36 -8.64
CA PHE A 285 16.88 -11.62 -7.93
C PHE A 285 16.41 -12.75 -8.85
N LEU A 286 15.84 -12.42 -10.02
CA LEU A 286 15.34 -13.35 -11.03
C LEU A 286 16.45 -13.73 -12.02
N LYS A 287 17.41 -14.53 -11.56
CA LYS A 287 18.48 -15.06 -12.40
C LYS A 287 18.14 -16.44 -12.95
N THR A 288 18.85 -16.86 -13.99
CA THR A 288 18.82 -18.22 -14.50
C THR A 288 19.14 -19.21 -13.37
N GLY A 289 18.41 -20.32 -13.30
CA GLY A 289 18.56 -21.36 -12.28
C GLY A 289 17.90 -21.05 -10.94
N ARG A 290 17.23 -19.91 -10.79
CA ARG A 290 16.37 -19.65 -9.61
C ARG A 290 15.08 -20.47 -9.70
N VAL A 291 14.67 -21.00 -8.56
CA VAL A 291 13.39 -21.71 -8.43
C VAL A 291 12.31 -20.72 -8.02
N ALA A 292 11.16 -20.80 -8.67
CA ALA A 292 10.00 -19.99 -8.38
C ALA A 292 8.74 -20.87 -8.30
N LEU A 293 7.68 -20.31 -7.70
CA LEU A 293 6.34 -20.88 -7.67
C LEU A 293 5.42 -20.09 -8.58
N ILE A 294 4.57 -20.77 -9.32
CA ILE A 294 3.53 -20.10 -10.11
C ILE A 294 2.36 -19.75 -9.21
N THR A 295 1.95 -18.49 -9.20
CA THR A 295 0.81 -18.02 -8.39
C THR A 295 -0.52 -18.01 -9.14
N ARG A 296 -0.51 -17.93 -10.49
CA ARG A 296 -1.72 -17.80 -11.31
C ARG A 296 -1.73 -18.71 -12.54
N GLY A 297 -2.93 -19.04 -13.01
CA GLY A 297 -3.18 -19.84 -14.23
C GLY A 297 -3.21 -21.36 -14.00
N ARG A 298 -3.27 -22.13 -15.10
CA ARG A 298 -3.41 -23.60 -15.07
C ARG A 298 -2.35 -24.32 -14.23
N TYR A 299 -1.15 -23.76 -14.13
CA TYR A 299 -0.02 -24.35 -13.40
C TYR A 299 0.20 -23.69 -12.03
N ALA A 300 -0.80 -23.00 -11.46
CA ALA A 300 -0.71 -22.45 -10.12
C ALA A 300 -0.32 -23.51 -9.08
N GLY A 301 0.53 -23.12 -8.13
CA GLY A 301 1.08 -24.01 -7.10
C GLY A 301 2.16 -24.99 -7.61
N LYS A 302 2.55 -24.93 -8.89
CA LYS A 302 3.65 -25.75 -9.43
C LYS A 302 5.00 -25.04 -9.28
N LYS A 303 6.03 -25.84 -8.98
CA LYS A 303 7.42 -25.42 -8.85
C LYS A 303 8.04 -25.36 -10.24
N VAL A 304 8.75 -24.27 -10.50
CA VAL A 304 9.42 -24.01 -11.77
C VAL A 304 10.83 -23.51 -11.57
N VAL A 305 11.69 -23.76 -12.56
CA VAL A 305 13.02 -23.16 -12.67
C VAL A 305 13.02 -22.14 -13.80
N ILE A 306 13.64 -20.99 -13.56
CA ILE A 306 13.83 -19.94 -14.56
C ILE A 306 14.99 -20.36 -15.47
N ILE A 307 14.70 -20.59 -16.74
CA ILE A 307 15.71 -20.94 -17.76
C ILE A 307 16.30 -19.67 -18.37
N GLN A 308 15.43 -18.73 -18.76
CA GLN A 308 15.84 -17.48 -19.38
C GLN A 308 14.94 -16.34 -18.88
N PRO A 309 15.49 -15.39 -18.10
CA PRO A 309 14.80 -14.15 -17.77
C PRO A 309 14.83 -13.20 -18.99
N VAL A 310 13.72 -12.50 -19.23
CA VAL A 310 13.56 -11.46 -20.26
C VAL A 310 12.95 -10.23 -19.59
N ASP A 311 13.79 -9.29 -19.19
CA ASP A 311 13.37 -8.16 -18.36
C ASP A 311 12.65 -7.07 -19.15
N ASN A 312 13.16 -6.74 -20.33
CA ASN A 312 12.67 -5.60 -21.13
C ASN A 312 11.50 -5.96 -22.06
N GLY A 313 10.98 -7.19 -21.96
CA GLY A 313 9.92 -7.70 -22.84
C GLY A 313 10.37 -7.88 -24.30
N ASN A 314 9.51 -8.52 -25.09
CA ASN A 314 9.70 -8.77 -26.52
C ASN A 314 8.45 -8.32 -27.29
N LYS A 315 8.52 -8.20 -28.63
CA LYS A 315 7.35 -7.88 -29.50
C LYS A 315 6.04 -8.64 -29.15
N PRO A 316 6.04 -9.97 -28.93
CA PRO A 316 4.81 -10.69 -28.56
C PRO A 316 4.39 -10.51 -27.09
N HIS A 317 5.32 -10.16 -26.21
CA HIS A 317 5.10 -10.06 -24.76
C HIS A 317 5.80 -8.79 -24.25
N PRO A 318 5.12 -7.61 -24.27
CA PRO A 318 5.72 -6.31 -23.99
C PRO A 318 6.04 -6.07 -22.50
N PHE A 319 5.99 -7.12 -21.67
CA PHE A 319 6.20 -7.08 -20.23
C PHE A 319 7.35 -8.01 -19.83
N GLY A 320 7.96 -7.75 -18.67
CA GLY A 320 8.99 -8.62 -18.08
C GLY A 320 8.46 -10.03 -17.84
N HIS A 321 9.14 -11.02 -18.42
CA HIS A 321 8.73 -12.41 -18.37
C HIS A 321 9.93 -13.36 -18.26
N ALA A 322 9.69 -14.57 -17.79
CA ALA A 322 10.66 -15.65 -17.82
C ALA A 322 10.16 -16.82 -18.65
N LEU A 323 11.10 -17.46 -19.34
CA LEU A 323 10.93 -18.82 -19.85
C LEU A 323 11.22 -19.76 -18.70
N VAL A 324 10.21 -20.55 -18.34
CA VAL A 324 10.30 -21.47 -17.22
C VAL A 324 10.07 -22.91 -17.65
N ALA A 325 10.76 -23.83 -16.97
CA ALA A 325 10.45 -25.25 -16.99
C ALA A 325 9.98 -25.70 -15.61
N GLY A 326 8.94 -26.51 -15.57
CA GLY A 326 8.30 -26.93 -14.33
C GLY A 326 7.83 -28.37 -14.34
N ILE A 327 7.36 -28.81 -13.17
CA ILE A 327 6.79 -30.14 -12.99
C ILE A 327 5.27 -30.04 -12.91
N GLU A 328 4.56 -30.61 -13.87
CA GLU A 328 3.09 -30.70 -13.86
C GLU A 328 2.64 -31.84 -12.93
N ARG A 329 3.23 -33.03 -13.14
CA ARG A 329 3.01 -34.23 -12.33
C ARG A 329 4.31 -34.62 -11.64
N TYR A 330 4.29 -34.50 -10.31
CA TYR A 330 5.42 -34.85 -9.45
C TYR A 330 5.59 -36.36 -9.32
N PRO A 331 6.82 -36.83 -9.04
CA PRO A 331 7.03 -38.22 -8.67
C PRO A 331 6.29 -38.52 -7.37
N SER A 332 5.71 -39.71 -7.26
CA SER A 332 4.97 -40.14 -6.07
C SER A 332 5.90 -40.80 -5.07
N LYS A 333 5.59 -40.68 -3.77
CA LYS A 333 6.36 -41.33 -2.69
C LYS A 333 6.53 -42.83 -2.97
N ILE A 334 7.76 -43.30 -2.88
CA ILE A 334 8.14 -44.71 -3.01
C ILE A 334 8.32 -45.30 -1.62
N THR A 335 7.91 -46.56 -1.46
CA THR A 335 8.10 -47.33 -0.24
C THR A 335 8.76 -48.65 -0.58
N ARG A 336 9.54 -49.22 0.34
CA ARG A 336 10.30 -50.48 0.13
C ARG A 336 9.42 -51.68 -0.23
N ARG A 337 8.13 -51.65 0.15
CA ARG A 337 7.15 -52.73 -0.12
C ARG A 337 6.68 -52.79 -1.58
N MET A 338 6.96 -51.78 -2.39
CA MET A 338 6.48 -51.71 -3.77
C MET A 338 7.32 -52.57 -4.71
N SER A 339 6.70 -53.21 -5.71
CA SER A 339 7.40 -53.91 -6.79
C SER A 339 8.24 -52.96 -7.65
N LYS A 340 9.34 -53.44 -8.23
CA LYS A 340 10.23 -52.65 -9.10
C LYS A 340 9.46 -51.93 -10.22
N THR A 341 8.52 -52.63 -10.86
CA THR A 341 7.65 -52.06 -11.92
C THR A 341 6.77 -50.91 -11.44
N ARG A 342 6.29 -50.95 -10.18
CA ARG A 342 5.51 -49.86 -9.57
C ARG A 342 6.40 -48.69 -9.15
N GLN A 343 7.62 -48.97 -8.70
CA GLN A 343 8.61 -47.94 -8.36
C GLN A 343 8.99 -47.12 -9.60
N GLU A 344 9.30 -47.78 -10.72
CA GLU A 344 9.61 -47.10 -11.99
C GLU A 344 8.46 -46.22 -12.48
N LYS A 345 7.21 -46.70 -12.39
CA LYS A 345 6.02 -45.89 -12.76
C LYS A 345 5.85 -44.65 -11.87
N ARG A 346 6.23 -44.73 -10.58
CA ARG A 346 6.13 -43.61 -9.63
C ARG A 346 7.27 -42.59 -9.74
N ASN A 347 8.43 -43.01 -10.27
CA ASN A 347 9.56 -42.13 -10.57
C ASN A 347 9.31 -41.21 -11.76
N LYS A 348 8.38 -41.55 -12.66
CA LYS A 348 8.13 -40.79 -13.88
C LYS A 348 7.61 -39.38 -13.58
N ILE A 349 8.20 -38.40 -14.25
CA ILE A 349 7.86 -36.98 -14.12
C ILE A 349 7.18 -36.50 -15.41
N LYS A 350 6.14 -35.66 -15.29
CA LYS A 350 5.56 -34.94 -16.44
C LYS A 350 5.99 -33.47 -16.36
N PRO A 351 6.93 -33.01 -17.20
CA PRO A 351 7.33 -31.60 -17.22
C PRO A 351 6.40 -30.75 -18.09
N PHE A 352 6.48 -29.44 -17.89
CA PHE A 352 5.92 -28.44 -18.79
C PHE A 352 6.92 -27.30 -19.00
N ILE A 353 6.78 -26.62 -20.13
CA ILE A 353 7.52 -25.39 -20.47
C ILE A 353 6.50 -24.28 -20.73
N LYS A 354 6.77 -23.06 -20.27
CA LYS A 354 5.86 -21.92 -20.44
C LYS A 354 6.63 -20.60 -20.34
N VAL A 355 6.15 -19.59 -21.08
CA VAL A 355 6.48 -18.19 -20.84
C VAL A 355 5.53 -17.64 -19.76
N ILE A 356 6.07 -17.03 -18.71
CA ILE A 356 5.30 -16.52 -17.57
C ILE A 356 5.77 -15.11 -17.20
N ASN A 357 4.81 -14.20 -17.01
CA ASN A 357 5.06 -12.85 -16.49
C ASN A 357 5.61 -12.91 -15.05
N TYR A 358 6.57 -12.05 -14.72
CA TYR A 358 7.14 -11.99 -13.37
C TYR A 358 6.12 -11.78 -12.24
N ASN A 359 5.04 -11.04 -12.48
CA ASN A 359 3.97 -10.84 -11.49
C ASN A 359 3.25 -12.15 -11.11
N HIS A 360 3.38 -13.20 -11.93
CA HIS A 360 2.78 -14.51 -11.70
C HIS A 360 3.78 -15.53 -11.14
N LEU A 361 4.98 -15.08 -10.80
CA LEU A 361 6.02 -15.87 -10.17
C LEU A 361 6.26 -15.37 -8.75
N MET A 362 6.23 -16.30 -7.80
CA MET A 362 6.73 -16.07 -6.45
C MET A 362 8.16 -16.63 -6.38
N PRO A 363 9.18 -15.77 -6.28
CA PRO A 363 10.57 -16.22 -6.18
C PRO A 363 10.78 -17.00 -4.88
N THR A 364 11.65 -18.00 -4.92
CA THR A 364 12.01 -18.77 -3.72
C THR A 364 13.51 -18.68 -3.45
N ARG A 365 13.91 -19.00 -2.22
CA ARG A 365 15.32 -19.10 -1.84
C ARG A 365 16.09 -20.21 -2.56
N TYR A 366 15.38 -21.19 -3.14
CA TYR A 366 16.00 -22.37 -3.72
C TYR A 366 16.58 -22.08 -5.11
N THR A 367 17.68 -22.76 -5.42
CA THR A 367 18.32 -22.74 -6.72
C THR A 367 18.37 -24.16 -7.28
N LEU A 368 18.39 -24.26 -8.61
CA LEU A 368 18.53 -25.49 -9.35
C LEU A 368 19.58 -25.25 -10.46
N GLU A 369 20.67 -25.99 -10.41
CA GLU A 369 21.74 -25.90 -11.40
C GLU A 369 21.29 -26.42 -12.77
N LEU A 370 21.51 -25.62 -13.81
CA LEU A 370 20.95 -25.79 -15.15
C LEU A 370 21.85 -26.50 -16.16
N GLU A 371 22.87 -27.25 -15.73
CA GLU A 371 23.92 -27.80 -16.62
C GLU A 371 23.40 -28.55 -17.87
N GLY A 372 22.20 -29.15 -17.83
CA GLY A 372 21.55 -29.79 -19.00
C GLY A 372 20.29 -29.09 -19.55
N LEU A 373 19.89 -27.93 -19.00
CA LEU A 373 18.67 -27.21 -19.37
C LEU A 373 18.94 -25.88 -20.09
N LYS A 374 20.18 -25.39 -20.04
CA LYS A 374 20.60 -24.16 -20.70
C LYS A 374 20.64 -24.39 -22.21
N GLY A 375 19.79 -23.68 -22.97
CA GLY A 375 19.68 -23.82 -24.43
C GLY A 375 18.62 -24.82 -24.92
N ALA A 376 18.05 -25.66 -24.05
CA ALA A 376 17.00 -26.60 -24.43
C ALA A 376 15.62 -25.93 -24.66
N VAL A 377 15.42 -24.73 -24.12
CA VAL A 377 14.20 -23.94 -24.25
C VAL A 377 14.58 -22.53 -24.66
N SER A 378 14.16 -22.13 -25.86
CA SER A 378 14.33 -20.78 -26.40
C SER A 378 12.97 -20.20 -26.79
N ASN A 379 12.95 -18.93 -27.23
CA ASN A 379 11.72 -18.31 -27.73
C ASN A 379 11.20 -19.00 -29.00
N ASP A 380 12.07 -19.55 -29.84
CA ASP A 380 11.68 -20.23 -31.08
C ASP A 380 11.01 -21.58 -30.82
N THR A 381 11.37 -22.25 -29.72
CA THR A 381 10.71 -23.49 -29.27
C THR A 381 9.20 -23.31 -29.12
N PHE A 382 8.71 -22.08 -28.89
CA PHE A 382 7.29 -21.83 -28.74
C PHE A 382 6.55 -21.62 -30.06
N LYS A 383 7.20 -21.53 -31.23
CA LYS A 383 6.51 -21.33 -32.51
C LYS A 383 5.89 -22.63 -33.05
N GLU A 384 6.62 -23.73 -32.98
CA GLU A 384 6.20 -25.03 -33.52
C GLU A 384 5.87 -26.05 -32.42
N VAL A 385 4.87 -26.90 -32.65
CA VAL A 385 4.43 -27.90 -31.66
C VAL A 385 5.44 -29.04 -31.50
N SER A 386 6.06 -29.49 -32.58
CA SER A 386 7.13 -30.51 -32.60
C SER A 386 8.28 -30.15 -31.67
N GLN A 387 8.81 -28.93 -31.80
CA GLN A 387 9.91 -28.41 -30.98
C GLN A 387 9.54 -28.36 -29.49
N ARG A 388 8.28 -28.04 -29.16
CA ARG A 388 7.79 -28.06 -27.76
C ARG A 388 7.78 -29.47 -27.18
N GLU A 389 7.48 -30.48 -27.99
CA GLU A 389 7.48 -31.87 -27.54
C GLU A 389 8.89 -32.38 -27.30
N ASP A 390 9.82 -32.06 -28.19
CA ASP A 390 11.22 -32.45 -28.05
C ASP A 390 11.91 -31.76 -26.87
N ALA A 391 11.65 -30.46 -26.67
CA ALA A 391 12.10 -29.75 -25.48
C ALA A 391 11.57 -30.39 -24.19
N LYS A 392 10.30 -30.83 -24.16
CA LYS A 392 9.74 -31.54 -22.99
C LYS A 392 10.40 -32.90 -22.76
N LYS A 393 10.77 -33.65 -23.81
CA LYS A 393 11.49 -34.93 -23.67
C LYS A 393 12.87 -34.69 -23.04
N THR A 394 13.59 -33.66 -23.47
CA THR A 394 14.89 -33.27 -22.89
C THR A 394 14.75 -32.85 -21.43
N VAL A 395 13.80 -31.94 -21.13
CA VAL A 395 13.52 -31.51 -19.74
C VAL A 395 13.14 -32.69 -18.85
N LYS A 396 12.35 -33.64 -19.38
CA LYS A 396 11.95 -34.84 -18.65
C LYS A 396 13.16 -35.68 -18.24
N LYS A 397 14.05 -35.97 -19.19
CA LYS A 397 15.25 -36.78 -18.96
C LYS A 397 16.12 -36.17 -17.85
N VAL A 398 16.39 -34.86 -17.94
CA VAL A 398 17.22 -34.15 -16.95
C VAL A 398 16.57 -34.14 -15.56
N LEU A 399 15.26 -33.93 -15.47
CA LEU A 399 14.55 -33.92 -14.18
C LEU A 399 14.47 -35.31 -13.55
N GLU A 400 14.31 -36.38 -14.33
CA GLU A 400 14.30 -37.76 -13.85
C GLU A 400 15.68 -38.21 -13.36
N GLU A 401 16.75 -37.84 -14.07
CA GLU A 401 18.14 -38.07 -13.64
C GLU A 401 18.45 -37.33 -12.33
N ARG A 402 18.09 -36.04 -12.24
CA ARG A 402 18.25 -35.24 -11.01
C ARG A 402 17.47 -35.83 -9.84
N TYR A 403 16.23 -36.27 -10.05
CA TYR A 403 15.43 -36.89 -8.99
C TYR A 403 16.07 -38.21 -8.49
N THR A 404 16.56 -39.03 -9.41
CA THR A 404 17.25 -40.30 -9.08
C THR A 404 18.54 -40.06 -8.30
N SER A 405 19.25 -38.95 -8.57
CA SER A 405 20.43 -38.53 -7.80
C SER A 405 20.13 -38.05 -6.38
N GLY A 406 18.85 -37.88 -6.01
CA GLY A 406 18.44 -37.43 -4.67
C GLY A 406 18.66 -35.95 -4.37
N LYS A 407 19.13 -35.16 -5.35
CA LYS A 407 19.35 -33.71 -5.20
C LYS A 407 18.02 -32.93 -5.27
N ASN A 408 18.00 -31.73 -4.67
CA ASN A 408 16.87 -30.79 -4.73
C ASN A 408 15.52 -31.40 -4.30
N ARG A 409 15.50 -32.17 -3.20
CA ARG A 409 14.31 -32.86 -2.66
C ARG A 409 13.08 -31.94 -2.55
N TRP A 410 13.28 -30.68 -2.18
CA TRP A 410 12.20 -29.70 -2.11
C TRP A 410 11.52 -29.50 -3.48
N PHE A 411 12.29 -29.41 -4.58
CA PHE A 411 11.74 -29.17 -5.92
C PHE A 411 10.82 -30.30 -6.38
N PHE A 412 11.15 -31.55 -6.05
CA PHE A 412 10.39 -32.74 -6.45
C PHE A 412 9.24 -33.11 -5.52
N THR A 413 9.16 -32.49 -4.34
CA THR A 413 8.05 -32.69 -3.40
C THR A 413 6.89 -31.76 -3.78
N PRO A 414 5.66 -32.25 -3.97
CA PRO A 414 4.52 -31.38 -4.28
C PRO A 414 4.26 -30.41 -3.12
N LEU A 415 3.78 -29.20 -3.43
CA LEU A 415 3.23 -28.32 -2.40
C LEU A 415 1.87 -28.84 -1.97
N THR A 416 1.75 -29.18 -0.70
CA THR A 416 0.46 -29.41 -0.03
C THR A 416 0.01 -28.10 0.57
N VAL A 417 -1.07 -27.52 0.04
CA VAL A 417 -1.79 -26.46 0.74
C VAL A 417 -2.61 -27.20 1.80
N VAL A 418 -2.15 -27.17 3.05
CA VAL A 418 -3.01 -27.53 4.17
C VAL A 418 -3.95 -26.35 4.31
N MET A 419 -5.15 -26.47 3.75
CA MET A 419 -6.25 -25.65 4.24
C MET A 419 -6.53 -26.21 5.63
N ASP A 420 -6.06 -25.52 6.65
CA ASP A 420 -6.59 -25.70 8.00
C ASP A 420 -8.07 -25.30 7.91
N THR A 421 -8.90 -26.28 7.59
CA THR A 421 -10.31 -26.24 7.94
C THR A 421 -10.33 -26.28 9.47
N CYS A 422 -10.22 -25.10 10.09
CA CYS A 422 -10.53 -24.92 11.50
C CYS A 422 -11.95 -25.43 11.73
N ALA A 423 -12.02 -26.64 12.26
CA ALA A 423 -12.99 -27.14 13.23
C ALA A 423 -14.29 -26.33 13.35
N SER A 424 -15.26 -26.57 12.46
CA SER A 424 -16.65 -26.56 12.89
C SER A 424 -16.88 -27.82 13.72
N GLY A 425 -16.80 -27.66 15.05
CA GLY A 425 -17.16 -28.69 16.00
C GLY A 425 -18.63 -29.05 15.87
N ILE A 426 -18.92 -30.12 15.13
CA ILE A 426 -20.17 -30.87 15.26
C ILE A 426 -19.75 -32.33 15.43
N PRO A 427 -19.87 -32.92 16.63
CA PRO A 427 -19.68 -34.35 16.81
C PRO A 427 -20.85 -35.06 16.12
N ALA A 428 -20.56 -35.78 15.04
CA ALA A 428 -21.43 -36.84 14.59
C ALA A 428 -21.26 -38.01 15.58
N ASN A 429 -22.33 -38.33 16.29
CA ASN A 429 -22.46 -39.38 17.27
C ASN A 429 -23.58 -40.31 16.79
N PRO A 430 -23.64 -41.57 17.22
CA PRO A 430 -22.66 -42.65 17.07
C PRO A 430 -22.81 -43.45 15.76
#